data_AF-A0A955A2F3-F1
#
_entry.id   AF-A0A955A2F3-F1
#
_cell.length_a   1.000
_cell.length_b   1.000
_cell.length_c   1.000
_cell.angle_alpha   90.00
_cell.angle_beta   90.00
_cell.angle_gamma   90.00
#
_symmetry.space_group_name_H-M   'P 1'
#
loop_
_entity.id
_entity.type
_entity.pdbx_description
1 polymer ?
#
loop_
_entity_poly.entity_id
_entity_poly.type
_entity_poly.pdbx_seq_one_letter_code
_entity_poly.pdbx_strand_id
1 'polypeptide(L)'
;MEEFASPTSWYSVFGDFTFEPELIRFNGGEIPVPESSEGPASTTAKTGLAICDIKYGGGLISMEVESDHAEYIPAVQAVLFRDPSADNRLTAGFSSSEWDDNFTVNEFILKPLLGGKQGWNKLNGTGSKIRERGRSYRLEVEKHASIIEIQVDGIIVLRHRMPISLPPTQCGVFCQSKTEVRIRNFRVAAIRPKVFVVMEFSTPFNELYAEVIKPIVSECGLVAERADEVAGPGVIIADIERKLLESDIVIADITPQNENVFYELGYAHAIGKPTILTAEHGKKLPFDVSPFRTLFYDNTIAGKRQFEEGLRMHLNAILNPNR
;
A
#
# COMPACT_ATOMS: atom_id res chain seq x y z
N MET A 1 4.75 16.59 10.33
CA MET A 1 3.98 16.69 9.07
C MET A 1 4.91 16.23 7.98
N GLU A 2 4.53 15.19 7.27
CA GLU A 2 5.27 14.79 6.07
C GLU A 2 5.00 15.78 4.95
N GLU A 3 6.03 16.08 4.16
CA GLU A 3 5.99 17.12 3.15
C GLU A 3 5.36 16.58 1.86
N PHE A 4 4.44 17.34 1.27
CA PHE A 4 3.87 16.98 -0.02
C PHE A 4 4.92 17.13 -1.11
N ALA A 5 5.15 16.07 -1.87
CA ALA A 5 5.88 16.11 -3.12
C ALA A 5 4.90 16.26 -4.29
N SER A 6 5.22 17.17 -5.21
CA SER A 6 4.58 17.23 -6.53
C SER A 6 5.44 16.46 -7.53
N PRO A 7 4.85 15.65 -8.43
CA PRO A 7 5.64 14.94 -9.43
C PRO A 7 6.42 15.88 -10.35
N THR A 8 7.61 15.45 -10.77
CA THR A 8 8.40 16.21 -11.77
C THR A 8 8.26 15.65 -13.17
N SER A 9 7.80 14.39 -13.28
CA SER A 9 7.55 13.75 -14.57
C SER A 9 6.39 12.77 -14.53
N TRP A 10 5.76 12.60 -15.68
CA TRP A 10 4.63 11.70 -15.89
C TRP A 10 4.86 10.82 -17.11
N TYR A 11 4.31 9.61 -17.05
CA TYR A 11 4.35 8.66 -18.14
C TYR A 11 2.98 8.00 -18.32
N SER A 12 2.45 8.01 -19.55
CA SER A 12 1.28 7.21 -19.92
C SER A 12 1.71 5.77 -20.13
N VAL A 13 1.27 4.86 -19.26
CA VAL A 13 1.44 3.41 -19.46
C VAL A 13 0.56 2.94 -20.60
N PHE A 14 -0.68 3.43 -20.63
CA PHE A 14 -1.60 3.31 -21.75
C PHE A 14 -2.70 4.38 -21.65
N GLY A 15 -3.41 4.60 -22.75
CA GLY A 15 -4.46 5.62 -22.82
C GLY A 15 -3.90 6.98 -23.23
N ASP A 16 -4.83 7.88 -23.55
CA ASP A 16 -4.53 9.17 -24.14
C ASP A 16 -4.45 10.26 -23.06
N PHE A 17 -3.23 10.52 -22.60
CA PHE A 17 -2.93 11.55 -21.60
C PHE A 17 -2.08 12.67 -22.20
N THR A 18 -2.36 13.89 -21.75
CA THR A 18 -1.49 15.06 -21.94
C THR A 18 -1.08 15.58 -20.57
N PHE A 19 0.21 15.91 -20.40
CA PHE A 19 0.77 16.37 -19.14
C PHE A 19 1.30 17.79 -19.28
N GLU A 20 0.80 18.68 -18.44
CA GLU A 20 1.24 20.06 -18.25
C GLU A 20 1.63 20.25 -16.76
N PRO A 21 2.43 21.26 -16.38
CA PRO A 21 2.99 21.38 -15.02
C PRO A 21 1.99 21.27 -13.86
N GLU A 22 0.73 21.67 -14.05
CA GLU A 22 -0.32 21.64 -13.04
C GLU A 22 -1.62 20.98 -13.53
N LEU A 23 -1.55 20.27 -14.66
CA LEU A 23 -2.70 19.64 -15.29
C LEU A 23 -2.33 18.31 -15.91
N ILE A 24 -3.02 17.27 -15.48
CA ILE A 24 -3.08 16.00 -16.18
C ILE A 24 -4.43 15.95 -16.88
N ARG A 25 -4.41 15.82 -18.20
CA ARG A 25 -5.61 15.70 -19.01
C ARG A 25 -5.70 14.26 -19.53
N PHE A 26 -6.82 13.61 -19.26
CA PHE A 26 -7.19 12.35 -19.92
C PHE A 26 -8.28 12.66 -20.94
N ASN A 27 -8.02 12.46 -22.23
CA ASN A 27 -8.94 12.88 -23.30
C ASN A 27 -10.22 12.04 -23.38
N GLY A 28 -10.21 10.84 -22.79
CA GLY A 28 -11.35 9.93 -22.81
C GLY A 28 -11.81 9.55 -24.23
N GLY A 29 -13.02 9.03 -24.31
CA GLY A 29 -13.72 8.71 -25.56
C GLY A 29 -14.54 7.44 -25.46
N GLU A 30 -15.22 7.10 -26.54
CA GLU A 30 -16.02 5.89 -26.64
C GLU A 30 -15.34 4.85 -27.52
N ILE A 31 -15.46 3.58 -27.12
CA ILE A 31 -15.01 2.41 -27.88
C ILE A 31 -16.24 1.55 -28.16
N PRO A 32 -16.49 1.12 -29.41
CA PRO A 32 -17.55 0.17 -29.72
C PRO A 32 -17.34 -1.16 -28.99
N VAL A 33 -18.38 -1.69 -28.35
CA VAL A 33 -18.38 -3.04 -27.80
C VAL A 33 -18.73 -4.00 -28.95
N PRO A 34 -17.93 -5.05 -29.23
CA PRO A 34 -18.24 -6.02 -30.28
C PRO A 34 -19.64 -6.63 -30.06
N GLU A 35 -20.45 -6.67 -31.12
CA GLU A 35 -21.86 -7.11 -31.05
C GLU A 35 -22.01 -8.52 -30.44
N SER A 36 -22.79 -8.62 -29.35
CA SER A 36 -23.55 -9.85 -29.08
C SER A 36 -24.78 -9.83 -29.97
N SER A 37 -25.10 -10.95 -30.60
CA SER A 37 -26.02 -11.09 -31.74
C SER A 37 -27.47 -10.56 -31.61
N GLU A 38 -27.87 -9.98 -30.49
CA GLU A 38 -29.16 -9.30 -30.34
C GLU A 38 -29.03 -8.10 -29.36
N GLY A 39 -28.93 -6.87 -29.88
CA GLY A 39 -28.97 -5.64 -29.07
C GLY A 39 -28.51 -4.38 -29.85
N PRO A 40 -28.87 -3.16 -29.40
CA PRO A 40 -28.35 -1.94 -29.99
C PRO A 40 -26.83 -1.85 -29.81
N ALA A 41 -26.14 -1.20 -30.75
CA ALA A 41 -24.71 -0.92 -30.64
C ALA A 41 -24.43 -0.21 -29.30
N SER A 42 -23.60 -0.84 -28.47
CA SER A 42 -23.20 -0.29 -27.18
C SER A 42 -21.73 0.15 -27.23
N THR A 43 -21.40 1.20 -26.49
CA THR A 43 -20.04 1.74 -26.37
C THR A 43 -19.58 1.68 -24.93
N THR A 44 -18.31 1.39 -24.70
CA THR A 44 -17.66 1.54 -23.38
C THR A 44 -16.71 2.73 -23.39
N ALA A 45 -16.43 3.27 -22.22
CA ALA A 45 -15.48 4.36 -22.05
C ALA A 45 -14.01 3.92 -22.26
N LYS A 46 -13.21 4.79 -22.87
CA LYS A 46 -11.75 4.61 -22.91
C LYS A 46 -11.18 4.59 -21.51
N THR A 47 -10.12 3.79 -21.34
CA THR A 47 -9.35 3.69 -20.11
C THR A 47 -7.93 4.22 -20.30
N GLY A 48 -7.32 4.66 -19.22
CA GLY A 48 -5.95 5.11 -19.21
C GLY A 48 -5.29 4.91 -17.85
N LEU A 49 -3.99 4.67 -17.86
CA LEU A 49 -3.14 4.63 -16.68
C LEU A 49 -1.92 5.52 -16.91
N ALA A 50 -1.77 6.53 -16.07
CA ALA A 50 -0.58 7.35 -16.00
C ALA A 50 0.12 7.15 -14.65
N ILE A 51 1.44 7.09 -14.68
CA ILE A 51 2.29 6.95 -13.49
C ILE A 51 3.26 8.13 -13.41
N CYS A 52 3.73 8.42 -12.20
CA CYS A 52 4.68 9.49 -11.95
C CYS A 52 6.00 8.96 -11.36
N ASP A 53 6.95 9.87 -11.16
CA ASP A 53 8.29 9.59 -10.63
C ASP A 53 8.34 9.41 -9.11
N ILE A 54 7.21 9.59 -8.41
CA ILE A 54 7.12 9.40 -6.96
C ILE A 54 6.95 7.90 -6.64
N LYS A 55 7.79 7.39 -5.74
CA LYS A 55 7.58 6.08 -5.11
C LYS A 55 6.61 6.22 -3.94
N TYR A 56 5.61 5.35 -3.90
CA TYR A 56 4.54 5.35 -2.92
C TYR A 56 4.38 3.95 -2.33
N GLY A 57 4.56 3.86 -1.01
CA GLY A 57 4.22 2.68 -0.22
C GLY A 57 3.10 2.92 0.78
N GLY A 58 2.68 4.17 0.94
CA GLY A 58 1.70 4.62 1.91
C GLY A 58 1.71 6.13 2.01
N GLY A 59 0.81 6.69 2.81
CA GLY A 59 0.58 8.11 2.98
C GLY A 59 -0.57 8.60 2.10
N LEU A 60 -0.62 9.89 1.84
CA LEU A 60 -1.75 10.55 1.20
C LEU A 60 -1.45 10.90 -0.26
N ILE A 61 -2.33 10.48 -1.16
CA ILE A 61 -2.43 11.00 -2.53
C ILE A 61 -3.62 11.95 -2.58
N SER A 62 -3.38 13.20 -2.95
CA SER A 62 -4.42 14.24 -3.08
C SER A 62 -4.45 14.75 -4.51
N MET A 63 -5.63 14.96 -5.05
CA MET A 63 -5.83 15.55 -6.38
C MET A 63 -7.18 16.26 -6.47
N GLU A 64 -7.28 17.24 -7.34
CA GLU A 64 -8.55 17.86 -7.73
C GLU A 64 -9.01 17.29 -9.06
N VAL A 65 -10.26 16.84 -9.13
CA VAL A 65 -10.83 16.16 -10.30
C VAL A 65 -12.01 16.97 -10.81
N GLU A 66 -11.97 17.31 -12.09
CA GLU A 66 -13.05 17.99 -12.80
C GLU A 66 -13.41 17.24 -14.09
N SER A 67 -14.71 17.18 -14.39
CA SER A 67 -15.22 16.62 -15.64
C SER A 67 -16.46 17.37 -16.14
N ASP A 68 -16.59 17.49 -17.46
CA ASP A 68 -17.61 18.32 -18.10
C ASP A 68 -18.96 17.62 -18.33
N HIS A 69 -19.12 16.36 -17.91
CA HIS A 69 -20.28 15.54 -18.26
C HIS A 69 -21.31 15.42 -17.12
N ALA A 70 -22.60 15.59 -17.47
CA ALA A 70 -23.72 15.48 -16.52
C ALA A 70 -24.30 14.07 -16.40
N GLU A 71 -24.17 13.24 -17.44
CA GLU A 71 -24.85 11.94 -17.52
C GLU A 71 -23.92 10.73 -17.31
N TYR A 72 -22.60 10.95 -17.32
CA TYR A 72 -21.58 9.91 -17.22
C TYR A 72 -20.60 10.33 -16.13
N ILE A 73 -20.47 9.48 -15.11
CA ILE A 73 -19.54 9.70 -14.00
C ILE A 73 -18.23 9.02 -14.41
N PRO A 74 -17.11 9.76 -14.57
CA PRO A 74 -15.83 9.14 -14.87
C PRO A 74 -15.25 8.41 -13.66
N ALA A 75 -14.55 7.31 -13.92
CA ALA A 75 -13.65 6.74 -12.92
C ALA A 75 -12.36 7.56 -12.90
N VAL A 76 -11.96 8.00 -11.72
CA VAL A 76 -10.67 8.65 -11.49
C VAL A 76 -10.13 8.13 -10.17
N GLN A 77 -9.08 7.33 -10.23
CA GLN A 77 -8.58 6.60 -9.07
C GLN A 77 -7.09 6.85 -8.89
N ALA A 78 -6.68 7.02 -7.64
CA ALA A 78 -5.27 6.98 -7.28
C ALA A 78 -4.74 5.56 -7.46
N VAL A 79 -3.57 5.43 -8.07
CA VAL A 79 -2.84 4.16 -8.17
C VAL A 79 -2.01 4.00 -6.91
N LEU A 80 -2.41 3.05 -6.06
CA LEU A 80 -1.80 2.78 -4.76
C LEU A 80 -0.71 1.71 -4.83
N PHE A 81 -0.79 0.84 -5.83
CA PHE A 81 0.22 -0.17 -6.12
C PHE A 81 0.19 -0.54 -7.59
N ARG A 82 1.37 -0.81 -8.16
CA ARG A 82 1.57 -1.40 -9.47
C ARG A 82 2.74 -2.37 -9.43
N ASP A 83 2.52 -3.58 -9.92
CA ASP A 83 3.60 -4.50 -10.27
C ASP A 83 3.84 -4.39 -11.79
N PRO A 84 4.96 -3.80 -12.25
CA PRO A 84 5.24 -3.68 -13.68
C PRO A 84 5.44 -5.02 -14.39
N SER A 85 5.83 -6.09 -13.68
CA SER A 85 6.13 -7.40 -14.27
C SER A 85 4.87 -8.24 -14.52
N ALA A 86 3.92 -8.17 -13.59
CA ALA A 86 2.63 -8.85 -13.68
C ALA A 86 1.53 -7.95 -14.26
N ASP A 87 1.74 -6.63 -14.31
CA ASP A 87 0.74 -5.59 -14.59
C ASP A 87 -0.47 -5.61 -13.65
N ASN A 88 -0.27 -6.18 -12.45
CA ASN A 88 -1.22 -6.12 -11.37
C ASN A 88 -1.21 -4.72 -10.75
N ARG A 89 -2.36 -4.24 -10.31
CA ARG A 89 -2.51 -2.88 -9.78
C ARG A 89 -3.61 -2.81 -8.74
N LEU A 90 -3.42 -1.94 -7.76
CA LEU A 90 -4.41 -1.56 -6.76
C LEU A 90 -4.74 -0.08 -6.95
N THR A 91 -6.02 0.23 -7.12
CA THR A 91 -6.50 1.59 -7.31
C THR A 91 -7.65 1.89 -6.37
N ALA A 92 -7.79 3.16 -5.98
CA ALA A 92 -8.89 3.59 -5.15
C ALA A 92 -9.33 5.01 -5.49
N GLY A 93 -10.63 5.26 -5.41
CA GLY A 93 -11.19 6.59 -5.63
C GLY A 93 -12.55 6.53 -6.29
N PHE A 94 -12.77 7.46 -7.20
CA PHE A 94 -14.00 7.56 -7.96
C PHE A 94 -14.17 6.39 -8.92
N SER A 95 -15.34 5.75 -8.89
CA SER A 95 -15.75 4.75 -9.87
C SER A 95 -16.52 5.39 -11.02
N SER A 96 -16.62 4.67 -12.14
CA SER A 96 -17.48 5.07 -13.26
C SER A 96 -18.93 4.62 -13.05
N SER A 97 -19.87 5.27 -13.74
CA SER A 97 -21.30 4.90 -13.69
C SER A 97 -21.63 3.53 -14.29
N GLU A 98 -20.68 2.89 -14.99
CA GLU A 98 -20.77 1.51 -15.45
C GLU A 98 -20.64 0.52 -14.27
N TRP A 99 -20.11 0.97 -13.12
CA TRP A 99 -19.98 0.20 -11.91
C TRP A 99 -21.00 0.74 -10.88
N ASP A 100 -21.62 -0.15 -10.10
CA ASP A 100 -22.77 0.19 -9.24
C ASP A 100 -22.45 1.22 -8.14
N ASP A 101 -21.20 1.28 -7.68
CA ASP A 101 -20.74 2.12 -6.56
C ASP A 101 -20.02 3.37 -7.05
N ASN A 102 -20.19 4.51 -6.37
CA ASN A 102 -19.53 5.78 -6.74
C ASN A 102 -18.06 5.86 -6.27
N PHE A 103 -17.71 5.15 -5.19
CA PHE A 103 -16.36 5.07 -4.63
C PHE A 103 -15.96 3.62 -4.50
N THR A 104 -14.75 3.26 -4.96
CA THR A 104 -14.31 1.86 -4.98
C THR A 104 -12.83 1.73 -4.65
N VAL A 105 -12.48 0.57 -4.08
CA VAL A 105 -11.11 0.05 -4.03
C VAL A 105 -11.10 -1.18 -4.92
N ASN A 106 -10.22 -1.19 -5.93
CA ASN A 106 -10.19 -2.21 -6.95
C ASN A 106 -8.79 -2.77 -7.12
N GLU A 107 -8.73 -4.06 -7.38
CA GLU A 107 -7.55 -4.72 -7.87
C GLU A 107 -7.77 -5.08 -9.34
N PHE A 108 -6.75 -4.90 -10.17
CA PHE A 108 -6.73 -5.51 -11.49
C PHE A 108 -5.60 -6.53 -11.54
N ILE A 109 -5.95 -7.75 -11.94
CA ILE A 109 -5.04 -8.89 -12.05
C ILE A 109 -4.96 -9.29 -13.51
N LEU A 110 -3.80 -9.13 -14.15
CA LEU A 110 -3.62 -9.56 -15.53
C LEU A 110 -3.27 -11.06 -15.61
N LYS A 111 -2.42 -11.53 -14.70
CA LYS A 111 -1.94 -12.92 -14.65
C LYS A 111 -2.28 -13.51 -13.28
N PRO A 112 -3.47 -14.09 -13.11
CA PRO A 112 -3.86 -14.69 -11.85
C PRO A 112 -3.01 -15.92 -11.54
N LEU A 113 -2.56 -16.03 -10.29
CA LEU A 113 -1.98 -17.26 -9.78
C LEU A 113 -3.10 -18.30 -9.60
N LEU A 114 -2.84 -19.55 -10.00
CA LEU A 114 -3.72 -20.70 -9.74
C LEU A 114 -5.16 -20.57 -10.31
N GLY A 115 -5.31 -20.04 -11.52
CA GLY A 115 -6.61 -20.09 -12.24
C GLY A 115 -7.68 -19.10 -11.74
N GLY A 116 -7.28 -18.03 -11.05
CA GLY A 116 -8.16 -16.94 -10.65
C GLY A 116 -8.76 -16.15 -11.85
N LYS A 117 -9.68 -15.22 -11.55
CA LYS A 117 -10.27 -14.35 -12.57
C LYS A 117 -9.28 -13.26 -12.98
N GLN A 118 -8.99 -13.20 -14.27
CA GLN A 118 -8.29 -12.08 -14.90
C GLN A 118 -9.24 -10.88 -15.02
N GLY A 119 -8.72 -9.68 -14.79
CA GLY A 119 -9.44 -8.43 -14.95
C GLY A 119 -9.64 -7.67 -13.64
N TRP A 120 -10.63 -6.77 -13.63
CA TRP A 120 -10.98 -5.93 -12.49
C TRP A 120 -11.78 -6.70 -11.45
N ASN A 121 -11.31 -6.66 -10.21
CA ASN A 121 -11.96 -7.20 -9.02
C ASN A 121 -12.23 -6.04 -8.05
N LYS A 122 -13.50 -5.80 -7.74
CA LYS A 122 -13.90 -4.82 -6.73
C LYS A 122 -13.69 -5.42 -5.34
N LEU A 123 -12.78 -4.84 -4.56
CA LEU A 123 -12.50 -5.26 -3.18
C LEU A 123 -13.50 -4.66 -2.20
N ASN A 124 -13.90 -3.40 -2.42
CA ASN A 124 -14.92 -2.71 -1.66
C ASN A 124 -15.52 -1.58 -2.48
N GLY A 125 -16.76 -1.19 -2.19
CA GLY A 125 -17.43 -0.08 -2.86
C GLY A 125 -18.60 0.48 -2.05
N THR A 126 -18.90 1.76 -2.25
CA THR A 126 -20.07 2.41 -1.65
C THR A 126 -20.47 3.68 -2.40
N GLY A 127 -21.60 4.26 -1.97
CA GLY A 127 -22.10 5.55 -2.42
C GLY A 127 -22.96 5.49 -3.68
N SER A 128 -23.94 6.39 -3.75
CA SER A 128 -24.79 6.62 -4.92
C SER A 128 -24.25 7.74 -5.81
N LYS A 129 -24.76 7.84 -7.03
CA LYS A 129 -24.35 8.78 -8.09
C LYS A 129 -24.65 10.23 -7.70
N ILE A 130 -23.69 10.96 -7.10
CA ILE A 130 -23.88 12.33 -6.57
C ILE A 130 -22.95 13.37 -7.23
N ARG A 131 -22.42 13.12 -8.44
CA ARG A 131 -21.50 14.10 -9.08
C ARG A 131 -22.24 15.12 -9.94
N GLU A 132 -21.99 16.40 -9.67
CA GLU A 132 -22.53 17.57 -10.35
C GLU A 132 -21.61 17.99 -11.50
N ARG A 133 -22.20 18.39 -12.63
CA ARG A 133 -21.47 18.80 -13.83
C ARG A 133 -20.56 20.00 -13.55
N GLY A 134 -19.31 19.94 -14.00
CA GLY A 134 -18.35 21.06 -13.90
C GLY A 134 -17.94 21.40 -12.48
N ARG A 135 -18.35 20.61 -11.48
CA ARG A 135 -17.86 20.74 -10.12
C ARG A 135 -16.48 20.08 -10.04
N SER A 136 -15.54 20.81 -9.45
CA SER A 136 -14.26 20.25 -9.02
C SER A 136 -14.46 19.54 -7.67
N TYR A 137 -13.90 18.34 -7.56
CA TYR A 137 -13.90 17.56 -6.33
C TYR A 137 -12.47 17.34 -5.86
N ARG A 138 -12.20 17.56 -4.57
CA ARG A 138 -10.93 17.13 -3.96
C ARG A 138 -11.04 15.66 -3.59
N LEU A 139 -10.29 14.82 -4.31
CA LEU A 139 -10.12 13.40 -4.02
C LEU A 139 -8.84 13.19 -3.23
N GLU A 140 -8.98 12.60 -2.06
CA GLU A 140 -7.89 12.27 -1.15
C GLU A 140 -7.95 10.77 -0.86
N VAL A 141 -6.85 10.06 -1.14
CA VAL A 141 -6.74 8.62 -0.91
C VAL A 141 -5.52 8.38 -0.03
N GLU A 142 -5.77 7.90 1.18
CA GLU A 142 -4.74 7.61 2.16
C GLU A 142 -4.57 6.11 2.32
N LYS A 143 -3.33 5.63 2.22
CA LYS A 143 -2.96 4.26 2.56
C LYS A 143 -2.08 4.30 3.80
N HIS A 144 -2.54 3.73 4.89
CA HIS A 144 -1.75 3.54 6.10
C HIS A 144 -1.67 2.05 6.42
N ALA A 145 -0.48 1.47 6.30
CA ALA A 145 -0.26 0.03 6.42
C ALA A 145 -1.22 -0.77 5.52
N SER A 146 -2.15 -1.51 6.13
CA SER A 146 -3.18 -2.29 5.43
C SER A 146 -4.53 -1.59 5.34
N ILE A 147 -4.65 -0.33 5.75
CA ILE A 147 -5.89 0.44 5.68
C ILE A 147 -5.83 1.42 4.51
N ILE A 148 -6.91 1.48 3.74
CA ILE A 148 -7.12 2.42 2.65
C ILE A 148 -8.36 3.25 2.97
N GLU A 149 -8.23 4.56 2.96
CA GLU A 149 -9.31 5.51 3.19
C GLU A 149 -9.46 6.42 1.98
N ILE A 150 -10.71 6.60 1.54
CA ILE A 150 -11.08 7.52 0.47
C ILE A 150 -11.84 8.67 1.12
N GLN A 151 -11.36 9.89 0.86
CA GLN A 151 -11.98 11.14 1.26
C GLN A 151 -12.35 11.96 0.03
N VAL A 152 -13.52 12.60 0.10
CA VAL A 152 -14.00 13.54 -0.93
C VAL A 152 -14.40 14.83 -0.24
N ASP A 153 -13.79 15.93 -0.64
CA ASP A 153 -13.99 17.26 -0.04
C ASP A 153 -13.83 17.25 1.50
N GLY A 154 -12.92 16.41 2.02
CA GLY A 154 -12.64 16.25 3.46
C GLY A 154 -13.59 15.31 4.22
N ILE A 155 -14.50 14.62 3.54
CA ILE A 155 -15.39 13.63 4.14
C ILE A 155 -14.90 12.22 3.79
N ILE A 156 -14.65 11.38 4.80
CA ILE A 156 -14.34 9.95 4.59
C ILE A 156 -15.59 9.25 4.03
N VAL A 157 -15.49 8.77 2.80
CA VAL A 157 -16.60 8.09 2.09
C VAL A 157 -16.43 6.57 2.09
N LEU A 158 -15.21 6.06 2.19
CA LEU A 158 -14.95 4.61 2.21
C LEU A 158 -13.68 4.30 3.01
N ARG A 159 -13.74 3.23 3.81
CA ARG A 159 -12.59 2.63 4.51
C ARG A 159 -12.50 1.15 4.17
N HIS A 160 -11.33 0.67 3.78
CA HIS A 160 -11.07 -0.72 3.44
C HIS A 160 -9.82 -1.24 4.14
N ARG A 161 -9.87 -2.49 4.61
CA ARG A 161 -8.74 -3.18 5.23
C ARG A 161 -8.25 -4.27 4.29
N MET A 162 -7.04 -4.12 3.79
CA MET A 162 -6.30 -5.13 3.05
C MET A 162 -5.85 -6.25 3.98
N PRO A 163 -5.78 -7.50 3.49
CA PRO A 163 -5.24 -8.61 4.26
C PRO A 163 -3.70 -8.58 4.37
N ILE A 164 -3.03 -7.81 3.51
CA ILE A 164 -1.56 -7.70 3.43
C ILE A 164 -1.14 -6.23 3.24
N SER A 165 0.07 -5.87 3.67
CA SER A 165 0.68 -4.61 3.22
C SER A 165 1.40 -4.84 1.90
N LEU A 166 1.20 -3.90 0.97
CA LEU A 166 1.85 -3.92 -0.34
C LEU A 166 3.10 -3.05 -0.31
N PRO A 167 4.20 -3.49 -0.95
CA PRO A 167 5.45 -2.77 -0.92
C PRO A 167 5.41 -1.47 -1.73
N PRO A 168 6.34 -0.52 -1.45
CA PRO A 168 6.42 0.73 -2.20
C PRO A 168 6.69 0.51 -3.68
N THR A 169 5.92 1.20 -4.54
CA THR A 169 6.06 1.14 -6.00
C THR A 169 5.64 2.46 -6.65
N GLN A 170 5.42 2.49 -7.95
CA GLN A 170 4.96 3.65 -8.71
C GLN A 170 3.50 3.98 -8.37
N CYS A 171 3.19 5.26 -8.17
CA CYS A 171 1.83 5.77 -8.07
C CYS A 171 1.47 6.67 -9.27
N GLY A 172 0.21 7.07 -9.32
CA GLY A 172 -0.32 7.91 -10.39
C GLY A 172 -1.83 7.88 -10.42
N VAL A 173 -2.40 7.94 -11.62
CA VAL A 173 -3.85 8.04 -11.84
C VAL A 173 -4.32 7.00 -12.85
N PHE A 174 -5.41 6.34 -12.50
CA PHE A 174 -6.20 5.55 -13.42
C PHE A 174 -7.46 6.34 -13.79
N CYS A 175 -7.77 6.38 -15.08
CA CYS A 175 -8.95 7.05 -15.60
C CYS A 175 -9.78 6.11 -16.47
N GLN A 176 -11.10 6.19 -16.34
CA GLN A 176 -12.05 5.65 -17.31
C GLN A 176 -13.10 6.72 -17.60
N SER A 177 -13.18 7.17 -18.85
CA SER A 177 -14.08 8.25 -19.21
C SER A 177 -14.44 8.27 -20.69
N LYS A 178 -15.69 8.64 -20.98
CA LYS A 178 -16.17 8.96 -22.32
C LYS A 178 -15.77 10.35 -22.79
N THR A 179 -15.43 11.22 -21.85
CA THR A 179 -15.08 12.62 -22.10
C THR A 179 -13.75 12.97 -21.46
N GLU A 180 -13.29 14.19 -21.74
CA GLU A 180 -12.13 14.74 -21.07
C GLU A 180 -12.33 14.75 -19.53
N VAL A 181 -11.26 14.40 -18.82
CA VAL A 181 -11.10 14.55 -17.38
C VAL A 181 -9.87 15.40 -17.13
N ARG A 182 -10.02 16.38 -16.24
CA ARG A 182 -8.95 17.30 -15.85
C ARG A 182 -8.59 17.04 -14.39
N ILE A 183 -7.32 16.71 -14.15
CA ILE A 183 -6.78 16.43 -12.80
C ILE A 183 -5.73 17.49 -12.49
N ARG A 184 -5.92 18.21 -11.39
CA ARG A 184 -5.04 19.30 -10.94
C ARG A 184 -4.50 19.02 -9.55
N ASN A 185 -3.46 19.76 -9.16
CA ASN A 185 -2.91 19.73 -7.81
C ASN A 185 -2.61 18.30 -7.30
N PHE A 186 -2.16 17.42 -8.20
CA PHE A 186 -1.76 16.06 -7.82
C PHE A 186 -0.50 16.15 -6.96
N ARG A 187 -0.62 15.70 -5.72
CA ARG A 187 0.46 15.74 -4.74
C ARG A 187 0.43 14.47 -3.89
N VAL A 188 1.62 14.07 -3.45
CA VAL A 188 1.81 12.85 -2.66
C VAL A 188 2.59 13.21 -1.40
N ALA A 189 2.00 12.97 -0.23
CA ALA A 189 2.73 12.92 1.03
C ALA A 189 3.01 11.44 1.32
N ALA A 190 4.14 10.94 0.83
CA ALA A 190 4.50 9.53 0.95
C ALA A 190 5.13 9.24 2.31
N ILE A 191 4.55 8.28 3.04
CA ILE A 191 5.12 7.78 4.30
C ILE A 191 6.13 6.67 3.98
N ARG A 192 7.22 6.59 4.73
CA ARG A 192 8.10 5.42 4.68
C ARG A 192 7.44 4.26 5.43
N PRO A 193 7.45 3.03 4.88
CA PRO A 193 6.86 1.89 5.56
C PRO A 193 7.57 1.63 6.89
N LYS A 194 6.79 1.21 7.89
CA LYS A 194 7.26 1.02 9.26
C LYS A 194 7.55 -0.44 9.55
N VAL A 195 8.64 -0.70 10.25
CA VAL A 195 8.98 -2.00 10.82
C VAL A 195 8.85 -1.90 12.33
N PHE A 196 7.93 -2.65 12.92
CA PHE A 196 7.84 -2.74 14.37
C PHE A 196 8.73 -3.88 14.87
N VAL A 197 9.66 -3.54 15.75
CA VAL A 197 10.62 -4.50 16.30
C VAL A 197 10.17 -4.91 17.70
N VAL A 198 9.85 -6.19 17.83
CA VAL A 198 9.39 -6.86 19.04
C VAL A 198 10.57 -7.63 19.61
N MET A 199 11.10 -7.22 20.76
CA MET A 199 12.29 -7.86 21.35
C MET A 199 12.45 -7.47 22.83
N GLU A 200 13.33 -8.16 23.54
CA GLU A 200 13.76 -7.79 24.89
C GLU A 200 14.50 -6.44 24.93
N PHE A 201 14.29 -5.63 25.98
CA PHE A 201 14.88 -4.29 26.15
C PHE A 201 16.06 -4.28 27.15
N SER A 202 16.93 -5.27 27.05
CA SER A 202 18.14 -5.37 27.87
C SER A 202 19.38 -5.57 27.00
N THR A 203 20.56 -5.30 27.54
CA THR A 203 21.82 -5.73 26.90
C THR A 203 21.88 -7.27 26.89
N PRO A 204 22.26 -7.92 25.78
CA PRO A 204 22.88 -7.36 24.55
C PRO A 204 21.90 -6.99 23.42
N PHE A 205 20.59 -7.05 23.65
CA PHE A 205 19.55 -6.85 22.64
C PHE A 205 19.40 -5.38 22.23
N ASN A 206 19.73 -4.45 23.12
CA ASN A 206 19.80 -3.02 22.79
C ASN A 206 20.83 -2.72 21.70
N GLU A 207 22.00 -3.35 21.78
CA GLU A 207 23.07 -3.24 20.80
C GLU A 207 22.69 -3.92 19.48
N LEU A 208 22.06 -5.11 19.54
CA LEU A 208 21.52 -5.78 18.35
C LEU A 208 20.51 -4.89 17.61
N TYR A 209 19.62 -4.22 18.33
CA TYR A 209 18.65 -3.30 17.74
C TYR A 209 19.34 -2.07 17.12
N ALA A 210 20.13 -1.35 17.91
CA ALA A 210 20.66 -0.05 17.53
C ALA A 210 21.77 -0.14 16.48
N GLU A 211 22.62 -1.18 16.55
CA GLU A 211 23.80 -1.32 15.68
C GLU A 211 23.59 -2.24 14.49
N VAL A 212 22.49 -3.01 14.46
CA VAL A 212 22.25 -4.02 13.42
C VAL A 212 20.85 -3.88 12.83
N ILE A 213 19.79 -4.14 13.58
CA ILE A 213 18.43 -4.17 13.02
C ILE A 213 18.03 -2.81 12.45
N LYS A 214 18.15 -1.74 13.25
CA LYS A 214 17.74 -0.38 12.85
C LYS A 214 18.51 0.16 11.64
N PRO A 215 19.85 0.04 11.56
CA PRO A 215 20.60 0.39 10.34
C PRO A 215 20.14 -0.37 9.09
N ILE A 216 19.96 -1.69 9.19
CA ILE A 216 19.56 -2.53 8.05
C ILE A 216 18.16 -2.17 7.55
N VAL A 217 17.21 -1.96 8.48
CA VAL A 217 15.87 -1.48 8.16
C VAL A 217 15.93 -0.13 7.44
N SER A 218 16.77 0.80 7.91
CA SER A 218 16.96 2.11 7.27
C SER A 218 17.63 2.01 5.89
N GLU A 219 18.59 1.12 5.70
CA GLU A 219 19.22 0.84 4.39
C GLU A 219 18.20 0.34 3.36
N CYS A 220 17.19 -0.43 3.81
CA CYS A 220 16.07 -0.88 2.98
C CYS A 220 15.01 0.21 2.73
N GLY A 221 15.21 1.45 3.18
CA GLY A 221 14.28 2.57 2.99
C GLY A 221 13.06 2.55 3.91
N LEU A 222 13.12 1.77 4.99
CA LEU A 222 12.05 1.59 5.97
C LEU A 222 12.37 2.36 7.27
N VAL A 223 11.39 2.45 8.17
CA VAL A 223 11.55 3.08 9.50
C VAL A 223 11.38 2.02 10.59
N ALA A 224 12.43 1.72 11.35
CA ALA A 224 12.32 0.85 12.51
C ALA A 224 11.75 1.63 13.70
N GLU A 225 10.74 1.06 14.37
CA GLU A 225 10.22 1.53 15.65
C GLU A 225 10.25 0.38 16.66
N ARG A 226 10.67 0.67 17.89
CA ARG A 226 10.62 -0.25 19.03
C ARG A 226 9.73 0.33 20.13
N ALA A 227 9.11 -0.51 20.96
CA ALA A 227 8.10 -0.06 21.91
C ALA A 227 8.63 0.94 22.95
N ASP A 228 9.89 0.81 23.35
CA ASP A 228 10.56 1.67 24.34
C ASP A 228 10.97 3.06 23.80
N GLU A 229 10.93 3.28 22.49
CA GLU A 229 11.33 4.56 21.88
C GLU A 229 10.24 5.65 21.93
N VAL A 230 9.01 5.31 22.35
CA VAL A 230 7.90 6.26 22.40
C VAL A 230 7.39 6.42 23.83
N ALA A 231 7.69 7.58 24.41
CA ALA A 231 7.11 8.02 25.66
C ALA A 231 5.71 8.58 25.41
N GLY A 232 4.67 7.99 26.02
CA GLY A 232 3.29 8.47 25.92
C GLY A 232 2.44 8.08 27.14
N PRO A 233 1.38 8.84 27.46
CA PRO A 233 0.39 8.46 28.47
C PRO A 233 -0.60 7.42 27.89
N GLY A 234 -0.88 6.33 28.61
CA GLY A 234 -1.82 5.30 28.16
C GLY A 234 -1.56 3.92 28.77
N VAL A 235 -2.36 2.94 28.35
CA VAL A 235 -2.08 1.52 28.63
C VAL A 235 -1.07 1.04 27.60
N ILE A 236 0.10 0.60 28.05
CA ILE A 236 1.23 0.16 27.21
C ILE A 236 0.78 -0.81 26.11
N ILE A 237 -0.15 -1.73 26.44
CA ILE A 237 -0.69 -2.73 25.50
C ILE A 237 -1.44 -2.09 24.34
N ALA A 238 -2.31 -1.09 24.59
CA ALA A 238 -3.10 -0.45 23.53
C ALA A 238 -2.20 0.32 22.54
N ASP A 239 -1.09 0.89 23.04
CA ASP A 239 -0.10 1.55 22.19
C ASP A 239 0.67 0.55 21.34
N ILE A 240 1.03 -0.61 21.89
CA ILE A 240 1.68 -1.70 21.15
C ILE A 240 0.74 -2.27 20.09
N GLU A 241 -0.53 -2.55 20.42
CA GLU A 241 -1.53 -3.00 19.44
C GLU A 241 -1.67 -2.00 18.28
N ARG A 242 -1.76 -0.70 18.61
CA ARG A 242 -1.80 0.36 17.60
C ARG A 242 -0.54 0.34 16.72
N LYS A 243 0.65 0.25 17.31
CA LYS A 243 1.90 0.19 16.54
C LYS A 243 2.00 -1.04 15.65
N LEU A 244 1.57 -2.19 16.14
CA LEU A 244 1.47 -3.41 15.33
C LEU A 244 0.52 -3.20 14.15
N LEU A 245 -0.65 -2.58 14.37
CA LEU A 245 -1.60 -2.25 13.32
C LEU A 245 -1.04 -1.25 12.29
N GLU A 246 -0.29 -0.24 12.74
CA GLU A 246 0.35 0.79 11.92
C GLU A 246 1.64 0.33 11.22
N SER A 247 2.23 -0.79 11.64
CA SER A 247 3.45 -1.34 11.01
C SER A 247 3.17 -2.08 9.71
N ASP A 248 4.11 -2.07 8.77
CA ASP A 248 4.04 -2.84 7.53
C ASP A 248 4.67 -4.22 7.69
N ILE A 249 5.69 -4.32 8.54
CA ILE A 249 6.48 -5.53 8.81
C ILE A 249 6.75 -5.62 10.31
N VAL A 250 6.77 -6.84 10.84
CA VAL A 250 7.22 -7.12 12.20
C VAL A 250 8.55 -7.88 12.15
N ILE A 251 9.52 -7.45 12.95
CA ILE A 251 10.70 -8.25 13.28
C ILE A 251 10.55 -8.66 14.74
N ALA A 252 10.51 -9.96 15.02
CA ALA A 252 10.33 -10.47 16.37
C ALA A 252 11.56 -11.29 16.80
N ASP A 253 12.30 -10.79 17.79
CA ASP A 253 13.38 -11.55 18.42
C ASP A 253 12.86 -12.34 19.61
N ILE A 254 12.91 -13.66 19.53
CA ILE A 254 12.39 -14.57 20.56
C ILE A 254 13.48 -15.08 21.52
N THR A 255 14.63 -14.38 21.58
CA THR A 255 15.67 -14.62 22.59
C THR A 255 15.80 -13.41 23.53
N PRO A 256 15.79 -13.58 24.86
CA PRO A 256 15.37 -14.79 25.57
C PRO A 256 13.88 -15.06 25.36
N GLN A 257 13.38 -16.15 25.94
CA GLN A 257 11.95 -16.40 25.97
C GLN A 257 11.26 -15.36 26.86
N ASN A 258 10.68 -14.33 26.23
CA ASN A 258 9.98 -13.24 26.88
C ASN A 258 8.47 -13.32 26.59
N GLU A 259 7.64 -13.36 27.65
CA GLU A 259 6.19 -13.48 27.56
C GLU A 259 5.53 -12.34 26.77
N ASN A 260 6.03 -11.10 26.91
CA ASN A 260 5.54 -9.93 26.17
C ASN A 260 5.84 -10.07 24.67
N VAL A 261 7.05 -10.53 24.32
CA VAL A 261 7.42 -10.79 22.92
C VAL A 261 6.47 -11.82 22.29
N PHE A 262 6.14 -12.90 23.01
CA PHE A 262 5.21 -13.91 22.49
C PHE A 262 3.78 -13.39 22.36
N TYR A 263 3.32 -12.54 23.27
CA TYR A 263 2.02 -11.88 23.16
C TYR A 263 1.95 -11.01 21.89
N GLU A 264 2.95 -10.16 21.68
CA GLU A 264 3.04 -9.26 20.52
C GLU A 264 3.17 -10.03 19.21
N LEU A 265 3.99 -11.08 19.18
CA LEU A 265 4.13 -12.00 18.06
C LEU A 265 2.80 -12.70 17.74
N GLY A 266 2.11 -13.21 18.76
CA GLY A 266 0.80 -13.82 18.61
C GLY A 266 -0.24 -12.86 18.04
N TYR A 267 -0.25 -11.61 18.51
CA TYR A 267 -1.13 -10.57 17.97
C TYR A 267 -0.78 -10.26 16.50
N ALA A 268 0.50 -10.05 16.19
CA ALA A 268 0.99 -9.80 14.83
C ALA A 268 0.55 -10.90 13.85
N HIS A 269 0.68 -12.17 14.26
CA HIS A 269 0.20 -13.32 13.50
C HIS A 269 -1.32 -13.29 13.33
N ALA A 270 -2.08 -13.02 14.40
CA ALA A 270 -3.54 -12.97 14.36
C ALA A 270 -4.07 -11.89 13.40
N ILE A 271 -3.38 -10.76 13.27
CA ILE A 271 -3.74 -9.68 12.32
C ILE A 271 -3.06 -9.79 10.95
N GLY A 272 -2.32 -10.89 10.68
CA GLY A 272 -1.75 -11.20 9.38
C GLY A 272 -0.54 -10.35 8.98
N LYS A 273 0.24 -9.84 9.94
CA LYS A 273 1.43 -9.02 9.62
C LYS A 273 2.58 -9.88 9.08
N PRO A 274 3.23 -9.49 7.97
CA PRO A 274 4.48 -10.11 7.54
C PRO A 274 5.51 -10.05 8.67
N THR A 275 5.95 -11.22 9.15
CA THR A 275 6.79 -11.32 10.35
C THR A 275 8.09 -12.04 10.04
N ILE A 276 9.23 -11.44 10.40
CA ILE A 276 10.55 -12.04 10.38
C ILE A 276 10.89 -12.45 11.81
N LEU A 277 10.96 -13.76 12.06
CA LEU A 277 11.33 -14.31 13.35
C LEU A 277 12.86 -14.39 13.46
N THR A 278 13.44 -13.89 14.54
CA THR A 278 14.89 -13.95 14.81
C THR A 278 15.17 -14.62 16.15
N ALA A 279 16.30 -15.32 16.25
CA ALA A 279 16.71 -15.97 17.49
C ALA A 279 18.22 -16.20 17.55
N GLU A 280 18.78 -16.20 18.76
CA GLU A 280 20.18 -16.57 18.96
C GLU A 280 20.38 -18.06 18.69
N HIS A 281 21.46 -18.41 18.00
CA HIS A 281 21.79 -19.79 17.71
C HIS A 281 22.01 -20.63 18.98
N GLY A 282 21.66 -21.91 18.92
CA GLY A 282 21.76 -22.82 20.07
C GLY A 282 20.68 -22.65 21.15
N LYS A 283 19.78 -21.68 21.02
CA LYS A 283 18.60 -21.57 21.90
C LYS A 283 17.46 -22.45 21.41
N LYS A 284 16.77 -23.10 22.36
CA LYS A 284 15.60 -23.92 22.05
C LYS A 284 14.40 -23.01 21.75
N LEU A 285 13.88 -23.11 20.53
CA LEU A 285 12.63 -22.45 20.16
C LEU A 285 11.44 -23.11 20.88
N PRO A 286 10.49 -22.33 21.43
CA PRO A 286 9.23 -22.87 21.94
C PRO A 286 8.46 -23.63 20.85
N PHE A 287 7.70 -24.65 21.26
CA PHE A 287 6.99 -25.53 20.33
C PHE A 287 6.08 -24.74 19.37
N ASP A 288 5.32 -23.77 19.88
CA ASP A 288 4.33 -23.01 19.12
C ASP A 288 4.93 -22.12 18.01
N VAL A 289 6.19 -21.72 18.15
CA VAL A 289 6.89 -20.86 17.17
C VAL A 289 7.96 -21.61 16.36
N SER A 290 8.35 -22.81 16.79
CA SER A 290 9.37 -23.63 16.12
C SER A 290 9.09 -24.00 14.65
N PRO A 291 7.83 -24.10 14.17
CA PRO A 291 7.56 -24.38 12.75
C PRO A 291 7.80 -23.18 11.83
N PHE A 292 7.91 -21.95 12.37
CA PHE A 292 8.11 -20.75 11.57
C PHE A 292 9.58 -20.62 11.15
N ARG A 293 9.80 -20.12 9.93
CA ARG A 293 11.15 -19.82 9.44
C ARG A 293 11.79 -18.78 10.36
N THR A 294 12.92 -19.14 10.97
CA THR A 294 13.66 -18.30 11.91
C THR A 294 15.02 -17.94 11.32
N LEU A 295 15.36 -16.66 11.33
CA LEU A 295 16.69 -16.16 11.03
C LEU A 295 17.55 -16.21 12.30
N PHE A 296 18.46 -17.17 12.34
CA PHE A 296 19.36 -17.32 13.48
C PHE A 296 20.56 -16.37 13.40
N TYR A 297 21.08 -15.95 14.55
CA TYR A 297 22.32 -15.19 14.64
C TYR A 297 23.25 -15.73 15.73
N ASP A 298 24.56 -15.51 15.52
CA ASP A 298 25.61 -15.76 16.49
C ASP A 298 26.19 -14.43 16.96
N ASN A 299 26.49 -14.31 18.25
CA ASN A 299 27.16 -13.13 18.82
C ASN A 299 28.67 -13.13 18.53
N THR A 300 29.02 -13.11 17.24
CA THR A 300 30.40 -13.04 16.72
C THR A 300 30.47 -12.06 15.55
N ILE A 301 31.67 -11.63 15.17
CA ILE A 301 31.86 -10.73 14.01
C ILE A 301 31.33 -11.36 12.72
N ALA A 302 31.59 -12.66 12.52
CA ALA A 302 31.07 -13.38 11.36
C ALA A 302 29.54 -13.52 11.41
N GLY A 303 29.00 -13.85 12.59
CA GLY A 303 27.57 -13.97 12.83
C GLY A 303 26.81 -12.67 12.57
N LYS A 304 27.36 -11.51 12.98
CA LYS A 304 26.79 -10.19 12.68
C LYS A 304 26.60 -9.99 11.18
N ARG A 305 27.64 -10.24 10.36
CA ARG A 305 27.55 -10.07 8.90
C ARG A 305 26.52 -11.00 8.27
N GLN A 306 26.49 -12.27 8.70
CA GLN A 306 25.52 -13.24 8.20
C GLN A 306 24.08 -12.85 8.56
N PHE A 307 23.86 -12.36 9.78
CA PHE A 307 22.56 -11.86 10.20
C PHE A 307 22.13 -10.63 9.40
N GLU A 308 23.03 -9.67 9.19
CA GLU A 308 22.75 -8.48 8.36
C GLU A 308 22.36 -8.85 6.92
N GLU A 309 23.10 -9.78 6.29
CA GLU A 309 22.79 -10.29 4.95
C GLU A 309 21.44 -11.02 4.94
N GLY A 310 21.22 -11.92 5.90
CA GLY A 310 19.97 -12.66 6.03
C GLY A 310 18.77 -11.74 6.26
N LEU A 311 18.91 -10.72 7.11
CA LEU A 311 17.85 -9.76 7.39
C LEU A 311 17.52 -8.93 6.15
N ARG A 312 18.53 -8.45 5.40
CA ARG A 312 18.31 -7.78 4.10
C ARG A 312 17.57 -8.68 3.12
N MET A 313 17.92 -9.96 3.04
CA MET A 313 17.23 -10.90 2.15
C MET A 313 15.76 -11.07 2.52
N HIS A 314 15.44 -11.25 3.81
CA HIS A 314 14.05 -11.39 4.26
C HIS A 314 13.23 -10.11 4.03
N LEU A 315 13.79 -8.94 4.38
CA LEU A 315 13.13 -7.66 4.11
C LEU A 315 12.90 -7.47 2.60
N ASN A 316 13.90 -7.73 1.76
CA ASN A 316 13.75 -7.61 0.31
C ASN A 316 12.75 -8.59 -0.28
N ALA A 317 12.62 -9.80 0.26
CA ALA A 317 11.62 -10.78 -0.17
C ALA A 317 10.19 -10.32 0.17
N ILE A 318 9.99 -9.69 1.34
CA ILE A 318 8.70 -9.07 1.70
C ILE A 318 8.42 -7.86 0.79
N LEU A 319 9.44 -7.05 0.52
CA LEU A 319 9.31 -5.86 -0.32
C LEU A 319 9.17 -6.17 -1.81
N ASN A 320 9.55 -7.38 -2.26
CA ASN A 320 9.53 -7.78 -3.66
C ASN A 320 9.06 -9.24 -3.79
N PRO A 321 7.78 -9.54 -3.51
CA PRO A 321 7.28 -10.92 -3.39
C PRO A 321 7.28 -11.71 -4.72
N ASN A 322 7.51 -11.05 -5.86
CA ASN A 322 7.46 -11.65 -7.20
C ASN A 322 8.86 -11.82 -7.85
N ARG A 323 9.93 -11.87 -7.05
CA ARG A 323 11.27 -12.29 -7.48
C ARG A 323 11.59 -13.72 -7.06
#